data_AF-A0A2M6VR31-F1
#
_entry.id   AF-A0A2M6VR31-F1
#
_cell.length_a   1.000
_cell.length_b   1.000
_cell.length_c   1.000
_cell.angle_alpha   90.00
_cell.angle_beta   90.00
_cell.angle_gamma   90.00
#
_symmetry.space_group_name_H-M   'P 1'
#
loop_
_entity.id
_entity.type
_entity.pdbx_description
1 polymer ?
#
loop_
_entity_poly.entity_id
_entity_poly.type
_entity_poly.pdbx_seq_one_letter_code
_entity_poly.pdbx_strand_id
1 'polypeptide(L)'
;MLSVRLSPNIEKNLNAYCKHMHMTKSQVVQEAVEKWLNTAKTQVPPAADDLSFLSPDDPIRAFIGIAKDGMSTDELMRMTRGEDWNKP
;
A
#
# COMPACT_ATOMS: atom_id res chain seq x y z
N MET A 1 -12.60 -11.50 -14.49
CA MET A 1 -11.60 -11.72 -15.56
C MET A 1 -10.95 -10.39 -15.87
N LEU A 2 -9.62 -10.28 -15.79
CA LEU A 2 -8.88 -9.06 -16.12
C LEU A 2 -8.36 -9.17 -17.56
N SER A 3 -8.75 -8.26 -18.45
CA SER A 3 -8.29 -8.26 -19.84
C SER A 3 -7.09 -7.30 -19.98
N VAL A 4 -5.91 -7.86 -20.23
CA VAL A 4 -4.69 -7.07 -20.45
C VAL A 4 -4.43 -6.97 -21.95
N ARG A 5 -4.19 -5.76 -22.44
CA ARG A 5 -3.74 -5.53 -23.83
C ARG A 5 -2.22 -5.56 -23.85
N LEU A 6 -1.66 -6.54 -24.55
CA LEU A 6 -0.22 -6.69 -24.73
C LEU A 6 0.16 -6.29 -26.16
N SER A 7 1.39 -5.83 -26.34
CA SER A 7 1.95 -5.61 -27.67
C SER A 7 2.13 -6.97 -28.38
N PRO A 8 1.92 -7.05 -29.71
CA PRO A 8 1.99 -8.32 -30.45
C PRO A 8 3.33 -9.05 -30.33
N ASN A 9 4.43 -8.32 -30.11
CA ASN A 9 5.75 -8.93 -29.91
C ASN A 9 5.85 -9.63 -28.55
N ILE A 10 5.27 -9.03 -27.51
CA ILE A 10 5.27 -9.58 -26.15
C ILE A 10 4.36 -10.82 -26.09
N GLU A 11 3.22 -10.79 -26.77
CA GLU A 11 2.31 -11.95 -26.84
C GLU A 11 2.97 -13.17 -27.48
N LYS A 12 3.74 -12.96 -28.56
CA LYS A 12 4.49 -14.05 -29.21
C LYS A 12 5.53 -14.67 -28.27
N ASN A 13 6.29 -13.83 -27.58
CA ASN A 13 7.31 -14.29 -26.62
C ASN A 13 6.67 -15.01 -25.43
N LEU A 14 5.57 -14.48 -24.90
CA LEU A 14 4.82 -15.10 -23.80
C LEU A 14 4.26 -16.46 -24.22
N ASN A 15 3.71 -16.58 -25.43
CA ASN A 15 3.24 -17.86 -25.97
C ASN A 15 4.38 -18.87 -26.14
N ALA A 16 5.55 -18.44 -26.63
CA ALA A 16 6.71 -19.31 -26.76
C ALA A 16 7.20 -19.81 -25.38
N TYR A 17 7.25 -18.91 -24.40
CA TYR A 17 7.62 -19.23 -23.02
C TYR A 17 6.62 -20.20 -22.37
N CYS A 18 5.32 -19.97 -22.52
CA CYS A 18 4.28 -20.86 -22.00
C CYS A 18 4.36 -22.26 -22.61
N LYS A 19 4.69 -22.37 -23.91
CA LYS A 19 4.90 -23.66 -24.57
C LYS A 19 6.11 -24.43 -24.01
N HIS A 20 7.20 -23.73 -23.72
CA HIS A 20 8.42 -24.35 -23.20
C HIS A 20 8.28 -24.79 -21.74
N MET A 21 7.63 -23.96 -20.91
CA MET A 21 7.46 -24.23 -19.48
C MET A 21 6.19 -25.04 -19.14
N HIS A 22 5.35 -25.35 -20.14
CA HIS A 22 4.05 -26.01 -19.96
C HIS A 22 3.11 -25.32 -18.95
N MET A 23 3.19 -23.99 -18.88
CA MET A 23 2.40 -23.17 -17.95
C MET A 23 1.25 -22.46 -18.66
N THR A 24 0.21 -22.09 -17.91
CA THR A 24 -0.88 -21.28 -18.42
C THR A 24 -0.47 -19.82 -18.54
N LYS A 25 -1.01 -19.11 -19.53
CA LYS A 25 -0.72 -17.67 -19.74
C LYS A 25 -1.09 -16.85 -18.50
N SER A 26 -2.20 -17.18 -17.85
CA SER A 26 -2.66 -16.51 -16.64
C SER A 26 -1.66 -16.64 -15.49
N GLN A 27 -1.08 -17.83 -15.29
CA GLN A 27 -0.13 -18.07 -14.21
C GLN A 27 1.16 -17.27 -14.41
N VAL A 28 1.68 -17.24 -15.64
CA VAL A 28 2.89 -16.45 -15.97
C VAL A 28 2.66 -14.96 -15.75
N VAL A 29 1.49 -14.45 -16.12
CA VAL A 29 1.13 -13.04 -15.90
C VAL A 29 0.97 -12.73 -14.41
N GLN A 30 0.37 -13.63 -13.62
CA GLN A 30 0.23 -13.46 -12.17
C GLN A 30 1.60 -13.34 -11.48
N GLU A 31 2.51 -14.27 -11.74
CA GLU A 31 3.87 -14.23 -11.18
C GLU A 31 4.63 -12.96 -11.59
N ALA A 32 4.47 -12.52 -12.85
CA ALA A 32 5.10 -11.29 -13.32
C ALA A 32 4.55 -10.04 -12.61
N VAL A 33 3.23 -9.99 -12.39
CA VAL A 33 2.57 -8.89 -11.66
C VAL A 33 3.00 -8.88 -10.20
N GLU A 34 3.07 -10.03 -9.54
CA GLU A 34 3.54 -10.13 -8.15
C GLU A 34 4.98 -9.63 -8.01
N LYS A 35 5.88 -10.07 -8.91
CA LYS A 35 7.27 -9.58 -8.95
C LYS A 35 7.32 -8.07 -9.14
N TRP A 36 6.52 -7.54 -10.08
CA TRP A 36 6.48 -6.11 -10.34
C TRP A 36 5.95 -5.30 -9.14
N LEU A 37 4.88 -5.76 -8.50
CA LEU A 37 4.33 -5.13 -7.30
C LEU A 37 5.33 -5.15 -6.13
N ASN A 38 6.07 -6.25 -5.95
CA ASN A 38 7.11 -6.33 -4.93
C ASN A 38 8.26 -5.36 -5.19
N THR A 39 8.67 -5.20 -6.46
CA THR A 39 9.68 -4.19 -6.84
C THR A 39 9.14 -2.77 -6.74
N ALA A 40 7.86 -2.55 -7.03
CA ALA A 40 7.23 -1.24 -6.94
C ALA A 40 7.01 -0.82 -5.47
N LYS A 41 6.68 -1.74 -4.57
CA LYS A 41 6.61 -1.48 -3.11
C LYS A 41 7.93 -0.97 -2.54
N THR A 42 9.06 -1.35 -3.14
CA THR A 42 10.38 -0.83 -2.73
C THR A 42 10.64 0.59 -3.25
N GLN A 43 9.91 1.02 -4.29
CA GLN A 43 10.09 2.33 -4.93
C GLN A 43 9.03 3.36 -4.51
N VAL A 44 7.85 2.91 -4.10
CA VAL A 44 6.82 3.77 -3.53
C VAL A 44 7.21 4.00 -2.06
N PRO A 45 7.49 5.24 -1.63
CA PRO A 45 7.69 5.51 -0.21
C PRO A 45 6.44 5.03 0.53
N PRO A 46 6.58 4.34 1.68
CA PRO A 46 5.43 3.82 2.42
C PRO A 46 4.43 4.96 2.58
N ALA A 47 3.16 4.68 2.27
CA ALA A 47 2.07 5.60 2.59
C ALA A 47 2.28 6.04 4.04
N ALA A 48 2.21 7.34 4.29
CA ALA A 48 2.63 7.98 5.54
C ALA A 48 1.93 7.44 6.82
N ASP A 49 1.02 6.49 6.66
CA ASP A 49 0.19 5.89 7.69
C ASP A 49 0.72 4.52 8.17
N ASP A 50 1.60 3.85 7.43
CA ASP A 50 2.05 2.50 7.77
C ASP A 50 3.42 2.51 8.47
N LEU A 51 3.42 3.01 9.72
CA LEU A 51 4.60 3.17 10.58
C LEU A 51 4.90 1.92 11.42
N SER A 52 4.44 0.76 10.94
CA SER A 52 4.67 -0.57 11.50
C SER A 52 6.15 -1.00 11.48
N PHE A 53 6.99 -0.30 10.71
CA PHE A 53 8.45 -0.48 10.71
C PHE A 53 9.13 0.07 11.98
N LEU A 54 8.50 1.03 12.68
CA LEU A 54 9.03 1.57 13.92
C LEU A 54 8.55 0.71 15.09
N SER A 55 9.48 0.26 15.93
CA SER A 55 9.16 -0.38 17.20
C SER A 55 8.27 0.55 18.03
N PRO A 56 7.32 0.02 18.85
CA PRO A 56 6.48 0.85 19.72
C PRO A 56 7.27 1.83 20.60
N ASP A 57 8.50 1.47 20.96
CA ASP A 57 9.38 2.24 21.85
C ASP A 57 10.39 3.13 21.10
N ASP A 58 10.31 3.23 19.76
CA ASP A 58 11.27 4.03 19.01
C ASP A 58 11.05 5.54 19.24
N PRO A 59 12.08 6.30 19.66
CA PRO A 59 11.96 7.73 19.94
C PRO A 59 11.58 8.56 18.71
N ILE A 60 11.75 7.99 17.51
CA ILE A 60 11.35 8.58 16.23
C ILE A 60 9.81 8.69 16.12
N ARG A 61 9.04 7.80 16.76
CA ARG A 61 7.56 7.87 16.76
C ARG A 61 7.02 9.14 17.43
N ALA A 62 7.71 9.62 18.48
CA ALA A 62 7.36 10.86 19.16
C ALA A 62 7.62 12.09 18.28
N PHE A 63 8.67 12.04 17.46
CA PHE A 63 9.05 13.13 16.56
C PHE A 63 8.10 13.27 15.36
N ILE A 64 7.58 12.14 14.86
CA ILE A 64 6.59 12.10 13.76
C ILE A 64 5.19 12.51 14.25
N GLY A 65 4.95 12.51 15.57
CA GLY A 65 3.67 12.90 16.16
C GLY A 65 2.66 11.75 16.28
N ILE A 66 3.08 10.50 16.09
CA ILE A 66 2.26 9.29 16.27
C ILE A 66 1.94 9.06 17.74
N ALA A 67 2.88 9.41 18.63
CA ALA A 67 2.72 9.27 20.08
C ALA A 67 1.81 10.34 20.70
N LYS A 68 0.89 10.92 19.93
CA LYS A 68 -0.18 11.74 20.51
C LYS A 68 -1.35 10.82 20.82
N ASP A 69 -1.27 10.23 22.01
CA ASP A 69 -2.44 9.88 22.82
C ASP A 69 -3.14 11.19 23.28
N GLY A 70 -3.46 12.05 22.31
CA GLY A 70 -3.96 13.40 22.50
C GLY A 70 -5.20 13.62 21.63
N MET A 71 -6.08 14.49 22.09
CA MET A 71 -7.36 14.78 21.44
C MET A 71 -7.17 15.02 19.94
N SER A 72 -7.98 14.31 19.14
CA SER A 72 -7.95 14.46 17.69
C SER A 72 -8.28 15.90 17.30
N THR A 73 -7.82 16.34 16.13
CA THR A 73 -8.12 17.70 15.63
C THR A 73 -9.62 17.99 15.62
N ASP A 74 -10.46 16.99 15.33
CA ASP A 74 -11.92 17.11 15.38
C ASP A 74 -12.46 17.28 16.80
N GLU A 75 -11.85 16.63 17.77
CA GLU A 75 -12.22 16.76 19.19
C GLU A 75 -11.84 18.15 19.73
N LEU A 76 -10.69 18.70 19.33
CA LEU A 76 -10.31 20.09 19.63
C LEU A 76 -11.24 21.11 18.95
N MET A 77 -11.68 20.83 17.72
CA MET A 77 -12.66 21.67 17.02
C MET A 77 -14.02 21.63 17.73
N ARG A 78 -14.43 20.48 18.28
CA ARG A 78 -15.66 20.38 19.08
C ARG A 78 -15.58 21.14 20.39
N MET A 79 -14.45 21.06 21.10
CA MET A 79 -14.21 21.84 22.33
C MET A 79 -14.25 23.35 22.07
N THR A 80 -13.56 23.83 21.03
CA THR A 80 -13.46 25.27 20.74
C THR A 80 -14.73 25.87 20.13
N ARG A 81 -15.57 25.05 19.48
CA ARG A 81 -16.89 25.46 18.96
C ARG A 81 -18.02 25.34 19.99
N GLY A 82 -17.74 24.86 21.20
CA GLY A 82 -18.71 24.76 22.29
C GLY A 82 -19.77 23.66 22.10
N GLU A 83 -19.56 22.71 21.18
CA GLU A 83 -20.51 21.60 20.96
C GLU A 83 -20.54 20.60 22.13
N ASP A 84 -19.50 20.60 22.98
CA ASP A 84 -19.34 19.68 24.11
C ASP A 84 -19.59 20.34 25.50
N TRP A 85 -20.17 21.54 25.57
CA TRP A 85 -20.50 22.21 26.86
C TRP A 85 -21.55 21.44 27.70
N ASN A 86 -22.17 20.40 27.13
CA ASN A 86 -23.27 19.65 27.74
C ASN A 86 -22.94 18.17 28.01
N LYS A 87 -21.67 17.77 27.95
CA LYS A 87 -21.21 16.52 28.55
C LYS A 87 -20.89 16.79 30.03
N PRO A 88 -21.43 16.01 30.98
CA PRO A 88 -21.25 16.24 32.41
C PRO A 88 -19.78 16.17 32.85
#